data_AF-A0AAD1GKM9-F1
#
_entry.id   AF-A0AAD1GKM9-F1
#
_cell.length_a   1.000
_cell.length_b   1.000
_cell.length_c   1.000
_cell.angle_alpha   90.00
_cell.angle_beta   90.00
_cell.angle_gamma   90.00
#
_symmetry.space_group_name_H-M   'P 1'
#
loop_
_entity.id
_entity.type
_entity.pdbx_description
1 polymer ?
#
loop_
_entity_poly.entity_id
_entity_poly.type
_entity_poly.pdbx_seq_one_letter_code
_entity_poly.pdbx_strand_id
1 'polypeptide(L)'
;MARKKPPILTLTSEQESEANRKIQRFMEDRFELDLGSFEAAEILDLFTREIAPHYYNRAIFDVQTHLKERFESIESDLWALEKN
;
A
#
# COMPACT_ATOMS: atom_id res chain seq x y z
N MET A 1 22.03 14.75 9.06
CA MET A 1 21.06 13.64 8.99
C MET A 1 19.97 14.04 8.01
N ALA A 2 19.79 13.34 6.90
CA ALA A 2 18.75 13.66 5.93
C ALA A 2 17.39 13.59 6.62
N ARG A 3 16.55 14.63 6.49
CA ARG A 3 15.17 14.60 7.00
C ARG A 3 14.44 13.47 6.28
N LYS A 4 14.09 12.41 7.01
CA LYS A 4 13.28 11.30 6.49
C LYS A 4 11.98 11.89 5.93
N LYS A 5 11.69 11.61 4.66
CA LYS A 5 10.46 12.07 3.99
C LYS A 5 9.26 11.51 4.77
N PRO A 6 8.19 12.30 5.02
CA PRO A 6 7.03 11.79 5.74
C PRO A 6 6.40 10.62 4.97
N PRO A 7 5.88 9.61 5.69
CA PRO A 7 5.26 8.45 5.05
C PRO A 7 4.07 8.88 4.19
N ILE A 8 3.92 8.26 3.02
CA ILE A 8 2.82 8.55 2.07
C ILE A 8 1.47 8.10 2.63
N LEU A 9 1.49 7.06 3.47
CA LEU A 9 0.33 6.48 4.12
C LEU A 9 0.60 6.28 5.60
N THR A 10 -0.43 6.52 6.42
CA THR A 10 -0.40 6.25 7.85
C THR A 10 -1.51 5.26 8.20
N LEU A 11 -1.16 4.24 8.98
CA LEU A 11 -2.13 3.32 9.54
C LEU A 11 -2.89 3.96 10.70
N THR A 12 -4.10 3.48 10.97
CA THR A 12 -4.75 3.77 12.26
C THR A 12 -3.98 3.05 13.39
N SER A 13 -4.12 3.51 14.63
CA SER A 13 -3.46 2.86 15.77
C SER A 13 -3.84 1.39 15.93
N GLU A 14 -5.07 1.02 15.56
CA GLU A 14 -5.53 -0.38 15.56
C GLU A 14 -4.82 -1.20 14.48
N GLN A 15 -4.75 -0.68 13.25
CA GLN A 15 -4.03 -1.31 12.14
C GLN A 15 -2.53 -1.45 12.43
N GLU A 16 -1.92 -0.44 13.04
CA GLU A 16 -0.52 -0.46 13.44
C GLU A 16 -0.27 -1.52 14.52
N SER A 17 -1.13 -1.58 15.53
CA SER A 17 -1.07 -2.60 16.58
C SER A 17 -1.21 -4.02 16.02
N GLU A 18 -2.13 -4.23 15.07
CA GLU A 18 -2.26 -5.51 14.38
C GLU A 18 -1.05 -5.85 13.52
N ALA A 19 -0.50 -4.89 12.78
CA ALA A 19 0.67 -5.09 11.94
C ALA A 19 1.90 -5.46 12.79
N ASN A 20 2.12 -4.76 13.90
CA ASN A 20 3.19 -5.08 14.85
C ASN A 20 3.05 -6.50 15.41
N ARG A 21 1.84 -6.91 15.85
CA ARG A 21 1.59 -8.28 16.31
C ARG A 21 1.88 -9.32 15.23
N LYS A 22 1.51 -9.04 13.97
CA LYS A 22 1.80 -9.93 12.84
C LYS A 22 3.31 -10.07 12.59
N ILE A 23 4.05 -8.96 12.68
CA ILE A 23 5.52 -8.97 12.56
C ILE A 23 6.13 -9.80 13.69
N GLN A 24 5.81 -9.51 14.95
CA GLN A 24 6.34 -10.26 16.10
C GLN A 24 6.09 -11.76 15.94
N ARG A 25 4.84 -12.14 15.68
CA ARG A 25 4.47 -13.55 15.51
C ARG A 25 5.19 -14.20 14.34
N PHE A 26 5.31 -13.53 13.20
CA PHE A 26 6.02 -14.09 12.05
C PHE A 26 7.50 -14.31 12.36
N MET A 27 8.13 -13.38 13.09
CA MET A 27 9.54 -13.45 13.44
C MET A 27 9.82 -14.56 14.44
N GLU A 28 8.94 -14.72 15.44
CA GLU A 28 8.98 -15.85 16.38
C GLU A 28 8.73 -17.19 15.65
N ASP A 29 7.62 -17.32 14.92
CA ASP A 29 7.19 -18.57 14.28
C ASP A 29 8.17 -19.07 13.19
N ARG A 30 8.87 -18.16 12.50
CA ARG A 30 9.73 -18.50 11.35
C ARG A 30 11.22 -18.45 11.64
N PHE A 31 11.65 -17.64 12.59
CA PHE A 31 13.06 -17.39 12.85
C PHE A 31 13.43 -17.60 14.33
N GLU A 32 12.50 -18.04 15.18
CA GLU A 32 12.69 -18.21 16.63
C GLU A 32 13.19 -16.92 17.29
N LEU A 33 12.84 -15.77 16.70
CA LEU A 33 13.26 -14.46 17.17
C LEU A 33 12.11 -13.76 17.89
N ASP A 34 12.19 -13.71 19.22
CA ASP A 34 11.26 -12.97 20.07
C ASP A 34 11.56 -11.46 19.98
N LEU A 35 10.68 -10.73 19.27
CA LEU A 35 10.79 -9.29 19.11
C LEU A 35 9.95 -8.54 20.14
N GLY A 36 10.57 -7.57 20.78
CA GLY A 36 9.84 -6.56 21.57
C GLY A 36 8.99 -5.64 20.68
N SER A 37 8.13 -4.87 21.34
CA SER A 37 7.20 -3.94 20.65
C SER A 37 7.93 -2.83 19.90
N PHE A 38 9.11 -2.41 20.37
CA PHE A 38 9.88 -1.35 19.73
C PHE A 38 10.54 -1.85 18.44
N GLU A 39 11.13 -3.04 18.47
CA GLU A 39 11.77 -3.68 17.33
C GLU A 39 10.76 -3.96 16.22
N ALA A 40 9.57 -4.47 16.57
CA ALA A 40 8.49 -4.67 15.61
C ALA A 40 8.02 -3.36 14.97
N ALA A 41 7.90 -2.29 15.76
CA ALA A 41 7.54 -0.97 15.28
C ALA A 41 8.61 -0.36 14.36
N GLU A 42 9.90 -0.59 14.63
CA GLU A 42 10.99 -0.14 13.76
C GLU A 42 10.96 -0.85 12.40
N ILE A 43 10.70 -2.16 12.39
CA ILE A 43 10.46 -2.91 11.16
C ILE A 43 9.25 -2.34 10.43
N LEU A 44 8.14 -2.08 11.12
CA LEU A 44 6.95 -1.51 10.50
C LEU A 44 7.20 -0.10 9.91
N ASP A 45 8.00 0.75 10.58
CA ASP A 45 8.41 2.06 10.04
C ASP A 45 9.20 1.91 8.73
N LEU A 46 10.13 0.95 8.67
CA LEU A 46 10.89 0.65 7.46
C LEU A 46 9.95 0.25 6.31
N PHE A 47 9.02 -0.67 6.55
CA PHE A 47 8.04 -1.09 5.54
C PHE A 47 7.17 0.08 5.10
N THR A 48 6.68 0.88 6.03
CA THR A 48 5.79 2.01 5.74
C THR A 48 6.49 3.10 4.92
N ARG A 49 7.78 3.33 5.17
CA ARG A 49 8.52 4.40 4.48
C ARG A 49 9.11 3.97 3.16
N GLU A 50 9.66 2.77 3.08
CA GLU A 50 10.45 2.34 1.93
C GLU A 50 9.66 1.40 1.01
N ILE A 51 8.74 0.59 1.55
CA ILE A 51 8.03 -0.45 0.79
C ILE A 51 6.62 -0.01 0.38
N ALA A 52 5.85 0.59 1.30
CA ALA A 52 4.47 1.00 1.05
C ALA A 52 4.28 1.96 -0.14
N PRO A 53 5.20 2.91 -0.44
CA PRO A 53 5.10 3.77 -1.62
C PRO A 53 5.01 2.98 -2.95
N HIS A 54 5.72 1.85 -3.05
CA HIS A 54 5.69 1.04 -4.27
C HIS A 54 4.30 0.41 -4.49
N TYR A 55 3.72 -0.17 -3.44
CA TYR A 55 2.38 -0.75 -3.50
C TYR A 55 1.31 0.32 -3.75
N TYR A 56 1.39 1.46 -3.06
CA TYR A 56 0.42 2.53 -3.23
C TYR A 56 0.44 3.09 -4.66
N ASN A 57 1.61 3.43 -5.18
CA ASN A 57 1.74 3.97 -6.53
C ASN A 57 1.29 2.94 -7.58
N ARG A 58 1.59 1.65 -7.35
CA ARG A 58 1.12 0.59 -8.25
C ARG A 58 -0.40 0.48 -8.24
N ALA A 59 -1.04 0.51 -7.08
CA ALA A 59 -2.49 0.48 -6.96
C ALA A 59 -3.16 1.66 -7.68
N ILE A 60 -2.60 2.88 -7.55
CA ILE A 60 -3.09 4.05 -8.29
C ILE A 60 -2.96 3.85 -9.80
N PHE A 61 -1.82 3.35 -10.27
CA PHE A 61 -1.60 3.08 -11.70
C PHE A 61 -2.59 2.04 -12.25
N ASP A 62 -2.83 0.96 -11.51
CA ASP A 62 -3.76 -0.09 -11.91
C ASP A 62 -5.20 0.45 -11.99
N VAL A 63 -5.61 1.31 -11.05
CA VAL A 63 -6.92 2.00 -11.10
C VAL A 63 -7.01 2.94 -12.31
N GLN A 64 -5.96 3.73 -12.56
CA GLN A 64 -5.93 4.63 -13.72
C GLN A 64 -6.06 3.86 -15.04
N THR A 65 -5.37 2.73 -15.16
CA THR A 65 -5.44 1.86 -16.33
C THR A 65 -6.86 1.30 -16.51
N HIS A 66 -7.46 0.79 -15.43
CA HIS A 66 -8.82 0.26 -15.48
C HIS A 66 -9.85 1.34 -15.89
N LEU A 67 -9.74 2.54 -15.32
CA LEU A 67 -10.63 3.65 -15.67
C LEU A 67 -10.46 4.08 -17.13
N LYS A 68 -9.23 4.11 -17.64
CA LYS A 68 -8.95 4.44 -19.04
C LYS A 68 -9.67 3.49 -19.99
N GLU A 69 -9.56 2.18 -19.77
CA GLU A 69 -10.26 1.16 -20.58
C GLU A 69 -11.78 1.36 -20.56
N ARG A 70 -12.35 1.72 -19.39
CA ARG A 70 -13.78 2.03 -19.28
C ARG A 70 -14.17 3.27 -20.06
N PHE A 71 -13.37 4.34 -20.02
CA PHE A 71 -13.64 5.55 -20.78
C PHE A 71 -13.56 5.30 -22.29
N GLU A 72 -12.56 4.56 -22.77
CA GLU A 72 -12.46 4.17 -24.18
C GLU A 72 -13.68 3.37 -24.64
N SER A 73 -14.19 2.46 -23.80
CA SER A 73 -15.44 1.73 -24.07
C SER A 73 -16.65 2.67 -24.15
N ILE A 74 -16.79 3.60 -23.21
CA ILE A 74 -17.90 4.57 -23.19
C ILE A 74 -17.85 5.48 -24.42
N GLU A 75 -16.66 5.93 -24.83
CA GLU A 75 -16.47 6.70 -26.05
C GLU A 75 -16.94 5.89 -27.26
N SER A 76 -16.47 4.64 -27.40
CA SER A 76 -16.92 3.75 -28.48
C SER A 76 -18.43 3.56 -28.52
N ASP A 77 -19.08 3.38 -27.37
CA ASP A 77 -20.53 3.25 -27.28
C ASP A 77 -21.25 4.54 -27.73
N LEU A 78 -20.71 5.71 -27.38
CA LEU A 78 -21.25 7.01 -27.80
C LEU A 78 -21.14 7.21 -29.31
N TRP A 79 -19.99 6.89 -29.90
CA TRP A 79 -19.80 6.93 -31.36
C TRP A 79 -20.80 6.03 -32.09
N ALA A 80 -21.13 4.86 -31.54
CA ALA A 80 -22.11 3.95 -32.14
C ALA A 80 -23.55 4.50 -32.12
N LEU A 81 -23.87 5.42 -31.19
CA LEU A 81 -25.18 6.08 -31.10
C LEU A 81 -25.32 7.31 -31.99
N GLU A 82 -24.20 7.89 -32.43
CA GLU A 82 -24.20 9.06 -33.32
C GLU A 82 -24.87 8.69 -34.65
N LYS A 83 -25.91 9.45 -35.03
CA LYS A 83 -26.57 9.33 -36.33
C LYS A 83 -26.42 10.62 -37.11
N ASN A 84 -26.11 10.47 -38.40
CA ASN A 84 -26.15 11.54 -39.39
C ASN A 84 -27.59 12.03 -39.60
#